data_AF-A0A915NLK7-F1
#
_entry.id   AF-A0A915NLK7-F1
#
_cell.length_a   1.000
_cell.length_b   1.000
_cell.length_c   1.000
_cell.angle_alpha   90.00
_cell.angle_beta   90.00
_cell.angle_gamma   90.00
#
_symmetry.space_group_name_H-M   'P 1'
#
loop_
_entity.id
_entity.type
_entity.pdbx_description
1 polymer ?
#
loop_
_entity_poly.entity_id
_entity_poly.type
_entity_poly.pdbx_seq_one_letter_code
_entity_poly.pdbx_strand_id
1 'polypeptide(L)'
;MIKRFIRSFLEMLNNTSIESTNALRKRSAEETANSVINGPTSPKIQRKPKKVKYAMLLAYQGQNYFGMQFQRNPKFPTIENHLFNAMEAHGFITKEHYVNLMDWHFQRAARTDRSVSAVGQVFL
;
A
#
# COMPACT_ATOMS: atom_id res chain seq x y z
N MET A 1 2.56 -10.11 -18.84
CA MET A 1 2.03 -10.13 -17.46
C MET A 1 2.95 -9.43 -16.47
N ILE A 2 4.23 -9.81 -16.34
CA ILE A 2 5.24 -9.03 -15.58
C ILE A 2 5.38 -7.59 -16.08
N LYS A 3 5.36 -7.39 -17.41
CA LYS A 3 5.32 -6.03 -18.01
C LYS A 3 4.12 -5.19 -17.55
N ARG A 4 2.98 -5.80 -17.20
CA ARG A 4 1.78 -5.10 -16.74
C ARG A 4 1.90 -4.69 -15.26
N PHE A 5 2.46 -5.57 -14.43
CA PHE A 5 2.79 -5.26 -13.04
C PHE A 5 3.86 -4.17 -12.97
N ILE A 6 4.98 -4.34 -13.67
CA ILE A 6 6.06 -3.34 -13.72
C ILE A 6 5.53 -2.01 -14.25
N ARG A 7 4.72 -2.01 -15.32
CA ARG A 7 4.13 -0.77 -15.84
C ARG A 7 3.19 -0.10 -14.82
N SER A 8 2.32 -0.87 -14.17
CA SER A 8 1.44 -0.35 -13.11
C SER A 8 2.20 0.14 -11.88
N PHE A 9 3.32 -0.51 -11.53
CA PHE A 9 4.18 -0.14 -10.42
C PHE A 9 5.01 1.11 -10.76
N LEU A 10 5.47 1.25 -12.00
CA LEU A 10 6.14 2.47 -12.48
C LEU A 10 5.14 3.65 -12.60
N GLU A 11 3.91 3.39 -13.06
CA GLU A 11 2.82 4.37 -13.04
C GLU A 11 2.49 4.80 -11.60
N MET A 12 2.48 3.87 -10.64
CA MET A 12 2.38 4.17 -9.21
C MET A 12 3.49 5.12 -8.77
N LEU A 13 4.76 4.77 -8.98
CA LEU A 13 5.90 5.60 -8.57
C LEU A 13 5.85 7.02 -9.19
N ASN A 14 5.42 7.13 -10.44
CA ASN A 14 5.26 8.42 -11.11
C ASN A 14 4.12 9.25 -10.50
N ASN A 15 2.99 8.63 -10.16
CA ASN A 15 1.84 9.33 -9.58
C ASN A 15 2.08 9.74 -8.10
N THR A 16 2.84 8.95 -7.32
CA THR A 16 3.19 9.28 -5.93
C THR A 16 4.04 10.56 -5.83
N SER A 17 4.85 10.87 -6.85
CA SER A 17 5.62 12.13 -6.91
C SER A 17 4.70 13.36 -6.99
N ILE A 18 3.55 13.22 -7.68
CA ILE A 18 2.56 14.27 -7.90
C ILE A 18 1.67 14.45 -6.64
N GLU A 19 1.36 13.37 -5.93
CA GLU A 19 0.57 13.43 -4.69
C GLU A 19 1.35 14.04 -3.52
N SER A 20 2.66 13.81 -3.43
CA SER A 20 3.53 14.39 -2.40
C SER A 20 3.53 15.93 -2.43
N THR A 21 3.44 16.51 -3.64
CA THR A 21 3.33 17.97 -3.83
C THR A 21 1.92 18.52 -3.58
N ASN A 22 0.89 17.70 -3.80
CA ASN A 22 -0.51 18.11 -3.66
C ASN A 22 -1.05 17.90 -2.24
N ALA A 23 -0.54 16.94 -1.47
CA ALA A 23 -0.93 16.67 -0.09
C ALA A 23 -0.57 17.80 0.89
N LEU A 24 0.48 18.59 0.60
CA LEU A 24 0.79 19.83 1.32
C LEU A 24 -0.17 20.98 1.00
N ARG A 25 -0.74 21.01 -0.21
CA ARG A 25 -1.72 22.02 -0.65
C ARG A 25 -3.18 21.69 -0.26
N LYS A 26 -3.52 20.41 -0.07
CA LYS A 26 -4.90 19.97 0.21
C LYS A 26 -5.33 19.99 1.67
N ARG A 27 -4.44 20.24 2.64
CA ARG A 27 -4.83 20.34 4.07
C ARG A 27 -5.72 21.57 4.39
N SER A 28 -5.92 22.48 3.45
CA SER A 28 -6.72 23.70 3.63
C SER A 28 -8.13 23.63 3.01
N ALA A 29 -8.44 22.63 2.19
CA ALA A 29 -9.67 22.61 1.41
C ALA A 29 -10.02 21.18 0.99
N GLU A 30 -10.91 20.52 1.73
CA GLU A 30 -11.81 19.42 1.29
C GLU A 30 -12.41 18.74 2.53
N GLU A 31 -13.07 19.52 3.38
CA GLU A 31 -14.22 19.02 4.12
C GLU A 31 -15.42 19.32 3.23
N THR A 32 -16.23 18.31 2.91
CA THR A 32 -17.45 18.28 2.08
C THR A 32 -17.31 17.56 0.73
N ALA A 33 -18.25 16.62 0.52
CA ALA A 33 -18.68 15.99 -0.73
C ALA A 33 -17.96 14.70 -1.18
N ASN A 34 -18.60 13.55 -0.99
CA ASN A 34 -19.42 12.97 -2.07
C ASN A 34 -20.11 11.65 -1.67
N SER A 35 -21.43 11.69 -1.70
CA SER A 35 -22.31 10.56 -1.99
C SER A 35 -22.34 10.33 -3.51
N VAL A 36 -22.59 9.10 -3.95
CA VAL A 36 -23.57 8.69 -4.99
C VAL A 36 -23.19 7.33 -5.60
N ILE A 37 -24.23 6.50 -5.66
CA ILE A 37 -24.36 5.10 -6.07
C ILE A 37 -24.38 4.98 -7.60
N ASN A 38 -23.88 3.88 -8.19
CA ASN A 38 -24.22 3.49 -9.56
C ASN A 38 -24.30 1.95 -9.77
N GLY A 39 -25.53 1.46 -9.97
CA GLY A 39 -26.01 0.54 -11.03
C GLY A 39 -25.41 -0.87 -11.26
N PRO A 40 -26.24 -1.91 -11.48
CA PRO A 40 -25.78 -3.29 -11.64
C PRO A 40 -25.28 -3.59 -13.06
N THR A 41 -24.08 -4.15 -13.18
CA THR A 41 -23.56 -4.73 -14.44
C THR A 41 -23.42 -6.24 -14.30
N SER A 42 -23.95 -6.96 -15.28
CA SER A 42 -24.03 -8.42 -15.39
C SER A 42 -22.68 -9.15 -15.15
N PRO A 43 -22.71 -10.39 -14.61
CA PRO A 43 -21.50 -11.06 -14.14
C PRO A 43 -20.71 -11.62 -15.32
N LYS A 44 -19.80 -10.81 -15.88
CA LYS A 44 -18.64 -11.36 -16.59
C LYS A 44 -17.91 -12.26 -15.61
N ILE A 45 -17.72 -13.53 -15.94
CA ILE A 45 -16.92 -14.47 -15.14
C ILE A 45 -15.50 -13.89 -15.09
N GLN A 46 -15.21 -13.12 -14.05
CA GLN A 46 -13.92 -12.50 -13.84
C GLN A 46 -12.95 -13.64 -13.51
N ARG A 47 -12.10 -14.00 -14.48
CA ARG A 47 -11.03 -14.98 -14.24
C ARG A 47 -10.20 -14.44 -13.09
N LYS A 48 -10.17 -15.16 -11.97
CA LYS A 48 -9.40 -14.76 -10.79
C LYS A 48 -7.95 -14.47 -11.24
N PRO A 49 -7.37 -13.31 -10.86
CA PRO A 49 -6.01 -13.00 -11.22
C PRO A 49 -5.08 -14.10 -10.69
N LYS A 50 -4.14 -14.54 -11.53
CA LYS A 50 -3.15 -15.54 -11.09
C LYS A 50 -2.33 -14.94 -9.95
N LYS A 51 -2.30 -15.64 -8.80
CA LYS A 51 -1.43 -15.27 -7.67
C LYS A 51 0.02 -15.50 -8.07
N VAL A 52 0.86 -14.47 -7.94
CA VAL A 52 2.31 -14.54 -8.20
C VAL A 52 3.01 -14.02 -6.95
N LYS A 53 4.08 -14.70 -6.54
CA LYS A 53 4.92 -14.29 -5.41
C LYS A 53 5.97 -13.29 -5.91
N TYR A 54 6.20 -12.23 -5.16
CA TYR A 54 7.15 -11.17 -5.48
C TYR A 54 8.00 -10.85 -4.26
N ALA A 55 9.29 -10.62 -4.47
CA ALA A 55 10.14 -10.00 -3.47
C ALA A 55 10.27 -8.50 -3.73
N MET A 56 10.38 -7.70 -2.68
CA MET A 56 10.55 -6.25 -2.76
C MET A 56 11.74 -5.81 -1.91
N LEU A 57 12.57 -4.93 -2.46
CA LEU A 57 13.62 -4.22 -1.74
C LEU A 57 13.15 -2.78 -1.51
N LEU A 58 13.21 -2.32 -0.27
CA LEU A 58 12.70 -1.01 0.15
C LEU A 58 13.71 -0.30 1.06
N ALA A 59 13.81 1.01 0.89
CA ALA A 59 14.49 1.93 1.80
C ALA A 59 13.48 2.89 2.42
N TYR A 60 13.66 3.24 3.70
CA TYR A 60 12.80 4.19 4.40
C TYR A 60 13.53 4.90 5.54
N GLN A 61 13.01 6.07 5.89
CA GLN A 61 13.44 6.86 7.04
C GLN A 61 12.52 6.58 8.23
N GLY A 62 13.08 6.15 9.35
CA GLY A 62 12.31 5.61 10.48
C GLY A 62 11.74 6.62 11.46
N GLN A 63 12.22 7.87 11.48
CA GLN A 63 12.07 8.81 12.61
C GLN A 63 10.63 9.01 13.10
N ASN A 64 9.66 9.03 12.18
CA ASN A 64 8.24 9.25 12.47
C ASN A 64 7.40 7.97 12.51
N TYR A 65 8.04 6.80 12.55
CA TYR A 65 7.40 5.50 12.51
C TYR A 65 7.68 4.70 13.78
N PHE A 66 6.65 3.99 14.23
CA PHE A 66 6.70 3.09 15.38
C PHE A 66 7.24 1.71 15.00
N GLY A 67 8.22 1.71 14.10
CA GLY A 67 8.89 0.52 13.59
C GLY A 67 8.23 -0.07 12.35
N MET A 68 8.63 -1.30 12.07
CA MET A 68 8.30 -1.98 10.82
C MET A 68 6.87 -2.52 10.76
N GLN A 69 6.47 -3.22 11.82
CA GLN A 69 5.34 -4.14 11.77
C GLN A 69 4.01 -3.41 11.76
N PHE A 70 3.09 -3.89 10.94
CA PHE A 70 1.70 -3.46 10.95
C PHE A 70 1.08 -3.56 12.35
N GLN A 71 0.57 -2.42 12.81
CA GLN A 71 -0.22 -2.33 14.03
C GLN A 71 -1.64 -1.89 13.65
N ARG A 72 -2.64 -2.54 14.25
CA ARG A 72 -4.06 -2.20 14.02
C ARG A 72 -4.46 -0.85 14.63
N ASN A 73 -3.63 -0.30 15.52
CA ASN A 73 -3.94 0.96 16.18
C ASN A 73 -3.57 2.14 15.26
N PRO A 74 -4.55 2.98 14.86
CA PRO A 74 -4.30 4.10 13.94
C PRO A 74 -3.39 5.19 14.53
N LYS A 75 -3.20 5.22 15.85
CA LYS A 75 -2.32 6.21 16.51
C LYS A 75 -0.82 5.98 16.26
N PHE A 76 -0.44 4.78 15.81
CA PHE A 76 0.96 4.39 15.65
C PHE A 76 1.25 4.09 14.17
N PRO A 77 1.69 5.09 13.38
CA PRO A 77 2.07 4.86 12.00
C PRO A 77 3.29 3.94 11.94
N THR A 78 3.22 2.93 11.09
CA THR A 78 4.27 1.94 10.86
C THR A 78 4.53 1.83 9.36
N ILE A 79 5.71 1.36 9.00
CA ILE A 79 6.15 1.29 7.60
C ILE A 79 5.20 0.41 6.78
N GLU A 80 4.83 -0.75 7.31
CA GLU A 80 3.90 -1.66 6.64
C GLU A 80 2.49 -1.11 6.49
N ASN A 81 1.98 -0.36 7.47
CA ASN A 81 0.67 0.25 7.37
C ASN A 81 0.62 1.22 6.17
N HIS A 82 1.64 2.05 6.00
CA HIS A 82 1.76 2.91 4.82
C HIS A 82 1.88 2.11 3.52
N LEU A 83 2.71 1.05 3.51
CA LEU A 83 2.89 0.21 2.34
C LEU A 83 1.57 -0.46 1.92
N PHE A 84 0.84 -1.06 2.86
CA PHE A 84 -0.41 -1.75 2.56
C PHE A 84 -1.51 -0.80 2.13
N ASN A 85 -1.61 0.39 2.73
CA ASN A 85 -2.56 1.41 2.27
C ASN A 85 -2.29 1.83 0.82
N ALA A 86 -1.02 2.04 0.46
CA ALA A 86 -0.65 2.34 -0.92
C ALA A 86 -0.97 1.17 -1.87
N MET A 87 -0.68 -0.07 -1.46
CA MET A 87 -0.98 -1.25 -2.25
C MET A 87 -2.48 -1.47 -2.44
N GLU A 88 -3.31 -1.19 -1.43
CA GLU A 88 -4.78 -1.26 -1.54
C GLU A 88 -5.30 -0.17 -2.48
N ALA A 89 -4.85 1.07 -2.32
CA ALA A 89 -5.26 2.20 -3.14
C ALA A 89 -4.99 1.97 -4.64
N HIS A 90 -3.91 1.26 -4.97
CA HIS A 90 -3.55 0.90 -6.35
C HIS A 90 -4.08 -0.48 -6.80
N GLY A 91 -4.85 -1.17 -5.96
CA GLY A 91 -5.47 -2.46 -6.29
C GLY A 91 -4.49 -3.63 -6.42
N PHE A 92 -3.30 -3.54 -5.82
CA PHE A 92 -2.35 -4.65 -5.73
C PHE A 92 -2.79 -5.71 -4.71
N ILE A 93 -3.45 -5.26 -3.64
CA ILE A 93 -4.07 -6.13 -2.64
C ILE A 93 -5.57 -5.86 -2.56
N THR A 94 -6.34 -6.86 -2.13
CA THR A 94 -7.76 -6.69 -1.82
C THR A 94 -7.91 -6.21 -0.38
N LYS A 95 -9.07 -5.61 -0.07
CA LYS A 95 -9.41 -5.17 1.29
C LYS A 95 -9.39 -6.32 2.32
N GLU A 96 -9.70 -7.53 1.89
CA GLU A 96 -9.61 -8.74 2.71
C GLU A 96 -8.16 -9.03 3.15
N HIS A 97 -7.20 -8.94 2.22
CA HIS A 97 -5.77 -9.12 2.52
C HIS A 97 -5.23 -8.03 3.47
N TYR A 98 -5.81 -6.83 3.43
CA TYR A 98 -5.47 -5.74 4.36
C TYR A 98 -5.91 -6.04 5.80
N VAL A 99 -7.10 -6.63 5.98
CA VAL A 99 -7.62 -7.01 7.31
C VAL A 99 -6.86 -8.21 7.89
N ASN A 100 -6.56 -9.19 7.04
CA ASN A 100 -5.90 -10.44 7.41
C ASN A 100 -4.60 -10.63 6.64
N LEU A 101 -3.50 -10.15 7.23
CA LEU A 101 -2.15 -10.28 6.64
C LEU A 101 -1.71 -11.74 6.45
N MET A 102 -2.30 -12.69 7.19
CA MET A 102 -1.95 -14.11 7.11
C MET A 102 -2.45 -14.76 5.80
N ASP A 103 -3.48 -14.20 5.18
CA ASP A 103 -4.16 -14.81 4.02
C ASP A 103 -3.31 -14.82 2.74
N TRP A 104 -2.27 -13.99 2.71
CA TRP A 104 -1.36 -13.84 1.56
C TRP A 104 0.11 -14.07 1.90
N HIS A 105 0.40 -14.61 3.10
CA HIS A 105 1.73 -15.03 3.54
C HIS A 105 2.83 -13.96 3.45
N PHE A 106 2.48 -12.70 3.73
CA PHE A 106 3.42 -11.60 3.67
C PHE A 106 4.56 -11.76 4.69
N GLN A 107 5.81 -11.74 4.22
CA GLN A 107 7.00 -11.91 5.06
C GLN A 107 7.93 -10.70 4.99
N ARG A 108 8.63 -10.46 6.09
CA ARG A 108 9.66 -9.42 6.23
C ARG A 108 10.97 -10.04 6.68
N ALA A 109 12.08 -9.58 6.12
CA ALA A 109 13.40 -10.08 6.50
C ALA A 109 13.82 -9.61 7.90
N ALA A 110 13.54 -8.35 8.23
CA ALA A 110 13.88 -7.76 9.53
C ALA A 110 12.66 -7.08 10.18
N ARG A 111 12.65 -7.11 11.51
CA ARG A 111 11.73 -6.34 12.36
C ARG A 111 12.55 -5.19 12.94
N THR A 112 12.31 -3.98 12.46
CA THR A 112 12.98 -2.79 12.99
C THR A 112 12.16 -2.15 14.09
N ASP A 113 12.86 -1.63 15.09
CA ASP A 113 12.27 -0.90 16.20
C ASP A 113 11.81 0.50 15.79
N ARG A 114 11.17 1.20 16.72
CA ARG A 114 10.75 2.59 16.55
C ARG A 114 11.93 3.49 16.18
N SER A 115 11.70 4.42 15.26
CA SER A 115 12.68 5.41 14.79
C SER A 115 13.91 4.85 14.06
N VAL A 116 13.97 3.55 13.79
CA VAL A 116 15.07 2.91 13.05
C VAL A 116 14.87 3.09 11.55
N SER A 117 15.89 3.58 10.85
CA SER A 117 15.90 3.71 9.38
C SER A 117 16.53 2.48 8.73
N ALA A 118 16.13 2.15 7.51
CA ALA A 118 16.70 1.03 6.76
C ALA A 118 16.88 1.39 5.28
N VAL A 119 18.01 0.95 4.71
CA VAL A 119 18.31 1.15 3.28
C VAL A 119 18.03 -0.12 2.45
N GLY A 120 18.04 -1.28 3.10
CA GLY A 120 17.93 -2.59 2.43
C GLY A 120 16.92 -3.52 3.08
N GLN A 121 15.73 -3.03 3.40
CA GLN A 121 14.67 -3.88 3.93
C GLN A 121 14.10 -4.75 2.80
N VAL A 122 14.02 -6.06 3.04
CA VAL A 122 13.46 -7.01 2.06
C VAL A 122 12.13 -7.57 2.55
N PHE A 123 11.16 -7.64 1.63
CA PHE A 123 9.89 -8.36 1.79
C PHE A 123 9.77 -9.51 0.80
N LEU A 124 9.00 -10.54 1.18
CA LEU A 124 8.76 -11.78 0.45
C LEU A 124 7.26 -12.11 0.39
#